data_AF-A0A9P6FC83-F1
#
_entry.id   AF-A0A9P6FC83-F1
#
_cell.length_a   1.000
_cell.length_b   1.000
_cell.length_c   1.000
_cell.angle_alpha   90.00
_cell.angle_beta   90.00
_cell.angle_gamma   90.00
#
_symmetry.space_group_name_H-M   'P 1'
#
loop_
_entity.id
_entity.type
_entity.pdbx_description
1 polymer ?
#
loop_
_entity_poly.entity_id
_entity_poly.type
_entity_poly.pdbx_seq_one_letter_code
_entity_poly.pdbx_strand_id
1 'polypeptide(L)'
;MTKMVRDLMSHLKTAGWQSDSNLYHVPCLGHIINLAIQAILGPGGLDDQPPETNSLYRNEDDNEEAAAPPTIKLTPLKKLRKGIVRVRSSSQRIQNFERICDIVKCPKLELLRDVRHRWNSTYVMLDRAIVLKEAYQSMCQNET
;
A
#
# COMPACT_ATOMS: atom_id res chain seq x y z
N MET A 1 -18.86 18.86 -8.07
CA MET A 1 -17.60 19.29 -8.70
C MET A 1 -17.59 19.10 -10.22
N THR A 2 -18.27 18.10 -10.78
CA THR A 2 -18.31 17.78 -12.22
C THR A 2 -19.02 18.80 -13.12
N LYS A 3 -20.02 19.54 -12.63
CA LYS A 3 -20.72 20.57 -13.43
C LYS A 3 -19.85 21.81 -13.68
N MET A 4 -19.18 22.31 -12.63
CA MET A 4 -18.28 23.45 -12.72
C MET A 4 -17.11 23.22 -13.68
N VAL A 5 -16.49 22.04 -13.63
CA VAL A 5 -15.41 21.67 -14.56
C VAL A 5 -15.92 21.60 -15.99
N ARG A 6 -17.13 21.07 -16.20
CA ARG A 6 -17.74 20.97 -17.53
C ARG A 6 -18.06 22.34 -18.13
N ASP A 7 -18.60 23.25 -17.33
CA ASP A 7 -18.94 24.61 -17.76
C ASP A 7 -17.67 25.42 -18.08
N LEU A 8 -16.63 25.32 -17.24
CA LEU A 8 -15.31 25.93 -17.49
C LEU A 8 -14.69 25.40 -18.80
N MET A 9 -14.70 24.09 -19.01
CA MET A 9 -14.17 23.47 -20.22
C MET A 9 -14.93 23.90 -21.48
N SER A 10 -16.24 24.13 -21.38
CA SER A 10 -17.05 24.64 -22.48
C SER A 10 -16.62 26.07 -22.85
N HIS A 11 -16.45 26.95 -21.87
CA HIS A 11 -16.01 28.34 -22.12
C HIS A 11 -14.60 28.41 -22.70
N LEU A 12 -13.68 27.57 -22.21
CA LEU A 12 -12.31 27.50 -22.73
C LEU A 12 -12.28 27.05 -24.21
N LYS A 13 -13.12 26.07 -24.59
CA LYS A 13 -13.27 25.66 -25.99
C LYS A 13 -13.81 26.78 -26.87
N THR A 14 -14.80 27.53 -26.40
CA THR A 14 -15.34 28.69 -27.14
C THR A 14 -14.30 29.80 -27.33
N ALA A 15 -13.37 29.94 -26.38
CA ALA A 15 -12.25 30.88 -26.47
C ALA A 15 -11.10 30.42 -27.39
N GLY A 16 -11.25 29.29 -28.11
CA GLY A 16 -10.23 28.77 -29.04
C GLY A 16 -9.10 27.99 -28.36
N TRP A 17 -9.22 27.69 -27.07
CA TRP A 17 -8.24 26.88 -26.36
C TRP A 17 -8.49 25.40 -26.67
N GLN A 18 -7.45 24.72 -27.17
CA GLN A 18 -7.51 23.28 -27.42
C GLN A 18 -7.60 22.55 -26.08
N SER A 19 -8.59 21.66 -25.95
CA SER A 19 -8.81 20.92 -24.71
C SER A 19 -7.82 19.77 -24.59
N ASP A 20 -6.61 20.04 -24.11
CA ASP A 20 -5.80 18.96 -23.53
C ASP A 20 -6.38 18.63 -22.17
N SER A 21 -7.09 17.50 -22.07
CA SER A 21 -7.65 17.01 -20.81
C SER A 21 -6.60 16.84 -19.71
N ASN A 22 -5.32 16.66 -20.10
CA ASN A 22 -4.18 16.63 -19.19
C ASN A 22 -3.68 18.02 -18.74
N LEU A 23 -3.88 19.08 -19.53
CA LEU A 23 -3.36 20.42 -19.25
C LEU A 23 -4.15 21.17 -18.17
N TYR A 24 -5.41 20.78 -17.95
CA TYR A 24 -6.31 21.44 -16.99
C TYR A 24 -6.62 20.60 -15.76
N HIS A 25 -5.99 19.44 -15.59
CA HIS A 25 -6.15 18.65 -14.38
C HIS A 25 -5.34 19.29 -13.25
N VAL A 26 -6.00 20.10 -12.41
CA VAL A 26 -5.42 20.61 -11.18
C VAL A 26 -5.55 19.51 -10.11
N PRO A 27 -4.44 18.86 -9.70
CA PRO A 27 -4.49 17.89 -8.62
C PRO A 27 -4.88 18.57 -7.31
N CYS A 28 -5.64 17.88 -6.47
CA CYS A 28 -5.90 18.37 -5.12
C CYS A 28 -4.61 18.38 -4.29
N LEU A 29 -4.56 19.18 -3.23
CA LEU A 29 -3.40 19.24 -2.34
C LEU A 29 -3.00 17.85 -1.81
N GLY A 30 -3.99 17.02 -1.46
CA GLY A 30 -3.74 15.63 -1.05
C GLY A 30 -3.03 14.80 -2.13
N HIS A 31 -3.37 14.99 -3.39
CA HIS A 31 -2.69 14.32 -4.50
C HIS A 31 -1.25 14.82 -4.66
N ILE A 32 -1.01 16.13 -4.55
CA ILE A 32 0.34 16.71 -4.59
C ILE A 32 1.21 16.15 -3.46
N ILE A 33 0.69 16.09 -2.23
CA ILE A 33 1.41 15.50 -1.09
C ILE A 33 1.74 14.03 -1.35
N ASN A 34 0.78 13.27 -1.89
CA ASN A 34 1.01 11.86 -2.24
C ASN A 34 2.13 11.69 -3.27
N LEU A 35 2.17 12.52 -4.32
CA LEU A 35 3.24 12.51 -5.33
C LEU A 35 4.61 12.84 -4.71
N ALA A 36 4.67 13.85 -3.84
CA ALA A 36 5.90 14.21 -3.14
C ALA A 36 6.42 13.05 -2.27
N ILE A 37 5.53 12.37 -1.54
CA ILE A 37 5.87 11.18 -0.73
C ILE A 37 6.37 10.04 -1.62
N GLN A 38 5.72 9.77 -2.75
CA GLN A 38 6.16 8.75 -3.70
C GLN A 38 7.59 9.02 -4.21
N ALA A 39 7.88 10.27 -4.56
CA ALA A 39 9.21 10.68 -5.00
C ALA A 39 10.27 10.51 -3.90
N ILE A 40 9.95 10.90 -2.65
CA ILE A 40 10.86 10.76 -1.51
C ILE A 40 11.16 9.29 -1.21
N LEU A 41 10.16 8.41 -1.30
CA LEU A 41 10.30 6.99 -0.99
C LEU A 41 11.02 6.18 -2.10
N GLY A 42 11.25 6.77 -3.27
CA GLY A 42 12.06 6.21 -4.37
C GLY A 42 11.50 4.90 -4.98
N PRO A 43 12.31 4.14 -5.74
CA PRO A 43 11.97 2.81 -6.25
C PRO A 43 11.80 1.80 -5.09
N GLY A 44 10.61 1.80 -4.50
CA GLY A 44 10.42 1.42 -3.10
C GLY A 44 9.20 2.01 -2.44
N GLY A 45 8.69 3.13 -2.97
CA GLY A 45 7.47 3.80 -2.54
C GLY A 45 6.19 3.08 -2.93
N LEU A 46 5.12 3.84 -3.12
CA LEU A 46 3.77 3.32 -3.36
C LEU A 46 3.61 2.65 -4.74
N ASP A 47 4.54 2.88 -5.66
CA ASP A 47 4.49 2.34 -7.02
C ASP A 47 4.82 0.85 -7.11
N ASP A 48 5.42 0.30 -6.06
CA ASP A 48 5.80 -1.11 -5.95
C ASP A 48 4.87 -1.89 -5.00
N GLN A 49 3.69 -1.34 -4.70
CA GLN A 49 2.67 -2.07 -3.95
C GLN A 49 2.15 -3.23 -4.82
N PRO A 50 2.02 -4.46 -4.28
CA PRO A 50 1.34 -5.51 -5.02
C PRO A 50 -0.08 -5.03 -5.39
N PRO A 51 -0.60 -5.43 -6.56
CA PRO A 51 -1.91 -5.00 -7.01
C PRO A 51 -2.96 -5.26 -5.92
N GLU A 52 -3.85 -4.29 -5.70
CA GLU A 52 -4.87 -4.37 -4.64
C GLU A 52 -5.91 -5.46 -4.89
N THR A 53 -5.87 -6.08 -6.09
CA THR A 53 -6.67 -7.24 -6.43
C THR A 53 -6.09 -8.50 -5.79
N ASN A 54 -7.01 -9.42 -5.49
CA ASN A 54 -6.91 -10.75 -4.93
C ASN A 54 -5.97 -11.73 -5.68
N SER A 55 -4.82 -11.26 -6.20
CA SER A 55 -3.87 -11.99 -7.06
C SER A 55 -2.56 -12.37 -6.33
N LEU A 56 -2.55 -12.35 -4.99
CA LEU A 56 -1.48 -12.94 -4.17
C LEU A 56 -1.91 -14.24 -3.48
N TYR A 57 -3.04 -14.81 -3.89
CA TYR A 57 -3.51 -16.14 -3.48
C TYR A 57 -2.95 -17.26 -4.37
N ARG A 58 -1.71 -17.12 -4.84
CA ARG A 58 -1.00 -18.28 -5.36
C ARG A 58 -0.35 -18.96 -4.14
N ASN A 59 -0.90 -20.11 -3.78
CA ASN A 59 -0.26 -21.01 -2.82
C ASN A 59 1.14 -21.32 -3.38
N GLU A 60 2.18 -21.02 -2.60
CA GLU A 60 3.56 -21.43 -2.89
C GLU A 60 3.84 -22.79 -2.24
N ASP A 61 2.86 -23.69 -2.27
CA ASP A 61 3.11 -25.11 -2.07
C ASP A 61 3.01 -25.78 -3.45
N ASP A 62 4.02 -26.61 -3.69
CA ASP A 62 4.21 -27.57 -4.77
C ASP A 62 4.92 -27.07 -6.04
N ASN A 63 6.25 -27.25 -5.98
CA ASN A 63 7.15 -27.63 -7.08
C ASN A 63 7.48 -26.55 -8.14
N GLU A 64 8.67 -25.95 -8.04
CA GLU A 64 9.33 -25.35 -9.19
C GLU A 64 10.86 -25.32 -9.00
N GLU A 65 11.51 -26.38 -9.50
CA GLU A 65 12.91 -26.37 -9.91
C GLU A 65 13.03 -25.48 -11.17
N ALA A 66 12.94 -24.16 -10.99
CA ALA A 66 13.09 -23.19 -12.07
C ALA A 66 13.83 -21.95 -11.54
N ALA A 67 15.08 -21.81 -12.00
CA ALA A 67 15.95 -20.65 -11.94
C ALA A 67 15.58 -19.54 -10.93
N ALA A 68 16.27 -19.53 -9.78
CA ALA A 68 16.16 -18.49 -8.76
C ALA A 68 16.09 -17.08 -9.41
N PRO A 69 14.97 -16.34 -9.23
CA PRO A 69 14.86 -14.98 -9.72
C PRO A 69 15.99 -14.12 -9.14
N PRO A 70 16.49 -13.11 -9.87
CA PRO A 70 17.53 -12.22 -9.37
C PRO A 70 17.10 -11.71 -8.00
N THR A 71 17.98 -11.84 -7.01
CA THR A 71 17.75 -11.45 -5.62
C THR A 71 17.59 -9.93 -5.52
N ILE A 72 16.42 -9.41 -5.90
CA ILE A 72 16.06 -8.01 -5.72
C ILE A 72 16.08 -7.77 -4.21
N LYS A 73 17.10 -7.06 -3.72
CA LYS A 73 17.18 -6.62 -2.32
C LYS A 73 15.96 -5.74 -2.03
N LEU A 74 14.91 -6.33 -1.46
CA LEU A 74 13.70 -5.62 -1.08
C LEU A 74 14.07 -4.59 -0.01
N THR A 75 13.68 -3.33 -0.23
CA THR A 75 13.81 -2.28 0.79
C THR A 75 13.01 -2.66 2.04
N PRO A 76 13.41 -2.20 3.26
CA PRO A 76 12.68 -2.51 4.48
C PRO A 76 11.18 -2.21 4.40
N LEU A 77 10.82 -1.13 3.70
CA LEU A 77 9.44 -0.74 3.46
C LEU A 77 8.66 -1.77 2.61
N LYS A 78 9.26 -2.27 1.53
CA LYS A 78 8.66 -3.34 0.71
C LYS A 78 8.45 -4.62 1.51
N LYS A 79 9.42 -5.00 2.35
CA LYS A 79 9.31 -6.19 3.22
C LYS A 79 8.15 -6.05 4.19
N LEU A 80 8.03 -4.90 4.84
CA LEU A 80 6.92 -4.63 5.76
C LEU A 80 5.56 -4.71 5.03
N ARG A 81 5.43 -4.07 3.87
CA ARG A 81 4.18 -4.11 3.08
C ARG A 81 3.78 -5.54 2.72
N LYS A 82 4.72 -6.36 2.22
CA LYS A 82 4.49 -7.78 1.91
C LYS A 82 4.09 -8.56 3.16
N GLY A 83 4.78 -8.32 4.26
CA GLY A 83 4.48 -8.91 5.55
C GLY A 83 3.05 -8.63 6.03
N ILE A 84 2.62 -7.36 5.98
CA ILE A 84 1.26 -6.96 6.35
C ILE A 84 0.22 -7.59 5.44
N VAL A 85 0.46 -7.61 4.11
CA VAL A 85 -0.43 -8.29 3.16
C VAL A 85 -0.55 -9.77 3.50
N ARG A 86 0.57 -10.42 3.84
CA ARG A 86 0.61 -11.83 4.21
C ARG A 86 -0.15 -12.10 5.52
N VAL A 87 0.00 -11.28 6.56
CA VAL A 87 -0.82 -11.39 7.79
C VAL A 87 -2.31 -11.28 7.47
N ARG A 88 -2.69 -10.37 6.56
CA ARG A 88 -4.07 -10.09 6.20
C ARG A 88 -4.64 -10.99 5.09
N SER A 89 -3.89 -11.98 4.60
CA SER A 89 -4.30 -12.74 3.42
C SER A 89 -5.47 -13.71 3.68
N SER A 90 -5.67 -14.13 4.93
CA SER A 90 -6.79 -15.00 5.31
C SER A 90 -7.31 -14.67 6.71
N SER A 91 -8.58 -15.01 6.97
CA SER A 91 -9.19 -14.88 8.30
C SER A 91 -8.42 -15.65 9.37
N GLN A 92 -7.91 -16.84 9.03
CA GLN A 92 -7.12 -17.66 9.95
C GLN A 92 -5.83 -16.94 10.38
N ARG A 93 -5.13 -16.27 9.46
CA ARG A 93 -3.89 -15.53 9.78
C ARG A 93 -4.16 -14.28 10.60
N ILE A 94 -5.26 -13.59 10.33
CA ILE A 94 -5.73 -12.45 11.15
C ILE A 94 -6.02 -12.91 12.58
N GLN A 95 -6.80 -13.98 12.75
CA GLN A 95 -7.11 -14.53 14.07
C GLN A 95 -5.85 -15.03 14.80
N ASN A 96 -4.90 -15.63 14.07
CA ASN A 96 -3.63 -16.03 14.66
C ASN A 96 -2.84 -14.83 15.19
N PHE A 97 -2.77 -13.76 14.39
CA PHE A 97 -2.14 -12.53 14.80
C PHE A 97 -2.83 -11.91 16.02
N GLU A 98 -4.16 -11.89 16.08
CA GLU A 98 -4.92 -11.44 17.25
C GLU A 98 -4.60 -12.23 18.52
N ARG A 99 -4.48 -13.57 18.43
CA ARG A 99 -4.05 -14.40 19.58
C ARG A 99 -2.63 -14.08 20.03
N ILE A 100 -1.73 -13.80 19.09
CA ILE A 100 -0.36 -13.39 19.43
C ILE A 100 -0.38 -12.02 20.12
N CYS A 101 -1.22 -11.09 19.66
CA CYS A 101 -1.42 -9.82 20.34
C CYS A 101 -1.87 -10.00 21.79
N ASP A 102 -2.78 -10.96 22.06
CA ASP A 102 -3.22 -11.32 23.41
C ASP A 102 -2.07 -11.85 24.29
N ILE A 103 -1.23 -12.74 23.74
CA ILE A 103 -0.09 -13.34 24.45
C ILE A 103 0.96 -12.27 24.81
N VAL A 104 1.28 -11.41 23.84
CA VAL A 104 2.29 -10.34 23.99
C VAL A 104 1.73 -9.13 24.76
N LYS A 105 0.43 -9.13 25.10
CA LYS A 105 -0.29 -8.05 25.77
C LYS A 105 -0.20 -6.71 25.03
N CYS A 106 -0.22 -6.74 23.70
CA CYS A 106 -0.29 -5.54 22.90
C CYS A 106 -1.74 -5.14 22.58
N PRO A 107 -2.00 -3.92 22.11
CA PRO A 107 -3.34 -3.50 21.72
C PRO A 107 -3.96 -4.43 20.66
N LYS A 108 -5.25 -4.76 20.82
CA LYS A 108 -6.05 -5.51 19.83
C LYS A 108 -6.36 -4.65 18.61
N LEU A 109 -5.33 -4.43 17.80
CA LEU A 109 -5.36 -3.59 16.64
C LEU A 109 -4.95 -4.41 15.42
N GLU A 110 -5.60 -4.16 14.28
CA GLU A 110 -5.15 -4.72 13.02
C GLU A 110 -3.93 -3.98 12.47
N LEU A 111 -3.05 -4.70 11.78
CA LEU A 111 -2.04 -4.08 10.92
C LEU A 111 -2.71 -3.40 9.73
N LEU A 112 -2.32 -2.17 9.42
CA LEU A 112 -2.93 -1.36 8.37
C LEU A 112 -2.17 -1.51 7.06
N ARG A 113 -2.89 -1.72 5.96
CA ARG A 113 -2.29 -1.81 4.62
C ARG A 113 -1.94 -0.40 4.13
N ASP A 114 -0.81 -0.28 3.45
CA ASP A 114 -0.51 0.93 2.68
C ASP A 114 -1.51 1.06 1.51
N VAL A 115 -1.82 2.29 1.11
CA VAL A 115 -2.75 2.58 0.00
C VAL A 115 -2.12 3.65 -0.87
N ARG A 116 -1.80 3.28 -2.10
CA ARG A 116 -1.02 4.10 -3.06
C ARG A 116 -1.56 5.50 -3.33
N HIS A 117 -2.87 5.65 -3.25
CA HIS A 117 -3.56 6.88 -3.64
C HIS A 117 -3.91 7.76 -2.42
N ARG A 118 -3.63 7.31 -1.19
CA ARG A 118 -3.97 8.03 0.04
C ARG A 118 -2.70 8.59 0.66
N TRP A 119 -2.61 9.93 0.66
CA TRP A 119 -1.42 10.70 1.03
C TRP A 119 -0.83 10.39 2.41
N ASN A 120 -1.61 9.91 3.37
CA ASN A 120 -1.15 9.57 4.72
C ASN A 120 -1.06 8.06 5.00
N SER A 121 -1.32 7.19 4.02
CA SER A 121 -1.46 5.75 4.27
C SER A 121 -0.15 5.09 4.69
N THR A 122 0.98 5.51 4.10
CA THR A 122 2.29 4.96 4.47
C THR A 122 2.65 5.33 5.90
N TYR A 123 2.38 6.58 6.30
CA TYR A 123 2.59 7.05 7.66
C TYR A 123 1.77 6.21 8.66
N VAL A 124 0.47 6.07 8.40
CA VAL A 124 -0.45 5.33 9.27
C VAL A 124 -0.08 3.84 9.35
N MET A 125 0.38 3.24 8.24
CA MET A 125 0.90 1.87 8.25
C MET A 125 2.14 1.75 9.14
N LEU A 126 3.11 2.66 9.00
CA LEU A 126 4.36 2.63 9.77
C LEU A 126 4.12 2.85 11.26
N ASP A 127 3.31 3.86 11.60
CA ASP A 127 2.91 4.15 12.98
C ASP A 127 2.25 2.93 13.64
N ARG A 128 1.30 2.29 12.93
CA ARG A 128 0.67 1.05 13.41
C ARG A 128 1.65 -0.11 13.53
N ALA A 129 2.56 -0.28 12.57
CA ALA A 129 3.54 -1.36 12.58
C ALA A 129 4.52 -1.23 13.76
N ILE A 130 4.85 -0.01 14.19
CA ILE A 130 5.66 0.24 15.37
C ILE A 130 4.91 -0.18 16.64
N VAL A 131 3.63 0.20 16.77
CA VAL A 131 2.78 -0.19 17.91
C VAL A 131 2.66 -1.70 18.04
N LEU A 132 2.57 -2.41 16.91
CA LEU A 132 2.39 -3.86 16.86
C LEU A 132 3.67 -4.65 16.62
N LYS A 133 4.84 -4.02 16.77
CA LYS A 133 6.14 -4.58 16.40
C LYS A 133 6.41 -5.91 17.09
N GLU A 134 6.18 -6.00 18.40
CA GLU A 134 6.48 -7.20 19.20
C GLU A 134 5.61 -8.38 18.75
N ALA A 135 4.30 -8.17 18.62
CA ALA A 135 3.39 -9.20 18.12
C ALA A 135 3.74 -9.66 16.70
N TYR A 136 4.13 -8.73 15.82
CA TYR A 136 4.56 -9.06 14.47
C TYR A 136 5.85 -9.88 14.45
N GLN A 137 6.82 -9.55 15.31
CA GLN A 137 8.06 -10.32 15.46
C GLN A 137 7.80 -11.73 15.99
N SER A 138 6.94 -11.87 17.00
CA SER A 138 6.53 -13.18 17.53
C SER A 138 5.82 -14.03 16.46
N MET A 139 4.97 -13.42 15.64
CA MET A 139 4.32 -14.13 14.54
C MET A 139 5.33 -14.64 13.51
N CYS A 140 6.32 -13.84 13.13
CA CYS A 140 7.36 -14.27 12.19
C CYS A 140 8.24 -15.40 12.73
N GLN A 141 8.43 -15.50 14.04
CA GLN A 141 9.21 -16.58 14.69
C GLN A 141 8.42 -17.90 14.80
N ASN A 142 7.10 -17.83 14.87
CA ASN A 142 6.22 -19.00 15.00
C ASN A 142 5.79 -19.61 13.66
N GLU A 143 6.15 -18.98 12.52
CA GLU A 143 5.82 -19.43 11.16
C GLU A 143 7.00 -20.14 10.44
N THR A 144 8.12 -20.40 11.13
CA THR A 144 9.23 -21.29 10.68
C THR A 144 9.13 -22.66 11.33
#